data_AF-A0A6P0Z638-F1
#
_entry.id   AF-A0A6P0Z638-F1
#
_cell.length_a   1.000
_cell.length_b   1.000
_cell.length_c   1.000
_cell.angle_alpha   90.00
_cell.angle_beta   90.00
_cell.angle_gamma   90.00
#
_symmetry.space_group_name_H-M   'P 1'
#
loop_
_entity.id
_entity.type
_entity.pdbx_description
1 polymer ?
#
loop_
_entity_poly.entity_id
_entity_poly.type
_entity_poly.pdbx_seq_one_letter_code
_entity_poly.pdbx_strand_id
1 'polypeptide(L)' 'MIIADTGFFVALGNRRDRYHIQASQIIQQISEPLITTQPVITETCYVLTRNAGID' A
#
# COMPACT_ATOMS: atom_id res chain seq x y z
N MET A 1 -10.41 -6.19 -12.47
CA MET A 1 -9.37 -5.13 -12.40
C MET A 1 -9.71 -4.25 -11.22
N ILE A 2 -8.76 -4.01 -10.33
CA ILE A 2 -8.94 -3.23 -9.10
C ILE A 2 -7.99 -2.04 -9.14
N ILE A 3 -8.48 -0.84 -8.84
CA ILE A 3 -7.64 0.35 -8.71
C ILE A 3 -7.15 0.42 -7.26
N ALA A 4 -5.85 0.37 -7.06
CA ALA A 4 -5.22 0.47 -5.75
C ALA A 4 -4.75 1.92 -5.47
N ASP A 5 -5.11 2.41 -4.29
CA ASP A 5 -4.73 3.74 -3.80
C ASP A 5 -3.52 3.66 -2.84
N THR A 6 -2.93 4.82 -2.51
CA THR A 6 -1.78 4.98 -1.61
C THR A 6 -2.00 4.25 -0.28
N GLY A 7 -3.17 4.41 0.32
CA GLY A 7 -3.49 3.79 1.62
C GLY A 7 -3.37 2.27 1.61
N PHE A 8 -3.67 1.60 0.49
CA PHE A 8 -3.53 0.16 0.37
C PHE A 8 -2.05 -0.26 0.40
N PHE A 9 -1.21 0.39 -0.41
CA PHE A 9 0.22 0.08 -0.45
C PHE A 9 0.94 0.45 0.84
N VAL A 10 0.54 1.56 1.49
CA VAL A 10 1.07 1.94 2.81
C VAL A 10 0.71 0.90 3.86
N ALA A 11 -0.55 0.45 3.92
CA ALA A 11 -0.96 -0.62 4.84
C ALA A 11 -0.20 -1.93 4.57
N LEU A 12 0.04 -2.27 3.30
CA LEU A 12 0.80 -3.46 2.92
C LEU A 12 2.28 -3.36 3.34
N GLY A 13 2.91 -2.20 3.16
CA GLY A 13 4.32 -1.96 3.45
C GLY A 13 4.64 -1.65 4.92
N ASN A 14 3.69 -1.16 5.70
CA ASN A 14 3.88 -0.78 7.10
C ASN A 14 3.26 -1.80 8.06
N ARG A 15 4.11 -2.63 8.71
CA ARG A 15 3.66 -3.64 9.69
C ARG A 15 2.95 -3.08 10.92
N ARG A 16 3.13 -1.79 11.21
CA ARG A 16 2.47 -1.09 12.33
C ARG A 16 1.15 -0.45 11.91
N ASP A 17 0.80 -0.48 10.62
CA ASP A 17 -0.47 0.02 10.15
C ASP A 17 -1.63 -0.86 10.65
N ARG A 18 -2.72 -0.22 11.11
CA ARG A 18 -3.89 -0.92 11.64
C ARG A 18 -4.55 -1.85 10.62
N TYR A 19 -4.33 -1.61 9.33
CA TYR A 19 -4.88 -2.39 8.22
C TYR A 19 -3.88 -3.39 7.62
N HIS A 20 -2.66 -3.50 8.16
CA HIS A 20 -1.61 -4.35 7.60
C HIS A 20 -2.05 -5.81 7.40
N ILE A 21 -2.73 -6.37 8.41
CA ILE A 21 -3.24 -7.75 8.36
C ILE A 21 -4.29 -7.90 7.26
N GLN A 22 -5.24 -6.97 7.17
CA GLN A 22 -6.31 -7.01 6.18
C GLN A 22 -5.76 -6.84 4.76
N ALA A 23 -4.85 -5.88 4.53
CA ALA A 23 -4.20 -5.68 3.24
C ALA A 23 -3.41 -6.93 2.80
N SER A 24 -2.69 -7.54 3.73
CA SER A 24 -1.93 -8.78 3.48
C SER A 24 -2.81 -9.99 3.16
N GLN A 25 -4.00 -10.08 3.75
CA GLN A 25 -4.97 -11.12 3.43
C GLN A 25 -5.60 -10.90 2.05
N ILE A 26 -6.02 -9.67 1.76
CA ILE A 26 -6.67 -9.33 0.49
C ILE A 26 -5.74 -9.57 -0.69
N ILE A 27 -4.47 -9.14 -0.62
CA ILE A 27 -3.51 -9.34 -1.74
C ILE A 27 -3.26 -10.83 -2.05
N GLN A 28 -3.46 -11.72 -1.09
CA GLN A 28 -3.36 -13.17 -1.28
C GLN A 28 -4.63 -13.81 -1.85
N GLN A 29 -5.78 -13.14 -1.70
CA GLN A 29 -7.10 -13.67 -2.09
C GLN A 29 -7.57 -13.16 -3.44
N ILE A 30 -7.18 -11.94 -3.82
CA ILE A 30 -7.61 -11.35 -5.09
C ILE A 30 -6.86 -11.99 -6.27
N SER A 31 -7.59 -12.19 -7.36
CA SER A 31 -7.03 -12.72 -8.62
C SER A 31 -7.03 -11.67 -9.73
N GLU A 32 -7.81 -10.61 -9.54
CA GLU A 32 -7.92 -9.48 -10.43
C GLU A 32 -6.62 -8.66 -10.43
N PRO A 33 -6.16 -8.19 -11.61
CA PRO A 33 -4.99 -7.34 -11.68
C PRO A 33 -5.23 -6.02 -10.95
N LEU A 34 -4.22 -5.61 -10.17
CA LEU A 34 -4.14 -4.29 -9.56
C LEU A 34 -3.54 -3.30 -10.54
N ILE A 35 -4.19 -2.16 -10.69
CA ILE A 35 -3.66 -1.01 -11.41
C ILE A 35 -3.59 0.19 -10.47
N THR A 36 -2.64 1.08 -10.72
CA THR A 36 -2.51 2.33 -9.99
C THR A 36 -1.89 3.40 -10.88
N THR A 37 -1.70 4.61 -10.36
CA THR A 37 -1.14 5.75 -11.08
C THR A 37 0.26 6.10 -10.58
N GLN A 38 1.06 6.79 -11.38
CA GLN A 38 2.37 7.27 -10.94
C GLN A 38 2.31 8.15 -9.67
N PRO A 39 1.36 9.09 -9.52
CA PRO A 39 1.22 9.86 -8.27
C PRO A 39 1.02 9.01 -7.02
N VAL A 40 0.23 7.92 -7.09
CA VAL A 40 0.01 7.00 -5.96
C VAL A 40 1.31 6.31 -5.54
N ILE A 41 2.15 5.91 -6.51
CA ILE A 41 3.46 5.33 -6.21
C ILE A 41 4.37 6.35 -5.52
N THR A 42 4.43 7.59 -6.03
CA THR A 42 5.23 8.66 -5.42
C THR A 42 4.80 8.95 -3.98
N GLU A 43 3.50 9.07 -3.73
CA GLU A 43 2.95 9.31 -2.39
C GLU A 43 3.22 8.13 -1.45
N THR A 44 3.06 6.90 -1.94
CA THR A 44 3.36 5.67 -1.18
C THR A 44 4.81 5.67 -0.69
N CYS A 45 5.76 5.96 -1.59
CA CYS A 45 7.18 6.04 -1.24
C CYS A 45 7.42 7.11 -0.16
N TYR A 46 6.90 8.33 -0.37
CA TYR A 46 7.04 9.42 0.59
C TYR A 46 6.50 9.04 1.98
N VAL A 47 5.29 8.49 2.05
CA VAL A 47 4.66 8.10 3.33
C VAL A 47 5.42 6.98 4.02
N LEU A 48 5.88 5.97 3.29
CA LEU A 48 6.64 4.86 3.87
C LEU A 48 8.00 5.31 4.41
N THR A 49 8.74 6.14 3.67
CA THR A 49 10.04 6.69 4.11
C THR A 49 9.87 7.56 5.36
N ARG A 50 8.86 8.43 5.35
CA ARG A 50 8.50 9.27 6.50
C ARG A 50 8.15 8.44 7.74
N ASN A 51 7.37 7.38 7.57
CA ASN A 51 6.98 6.49 8.67
C ASN A 51 8.16 5.65 9.20
N ALA A 52 9.15 5.37 8.35
CA ALA A 52 10.38 4.67 8.74
C ALA A 52 11.40 5.60 9.40
N GLY A 53 11.21 6.92 9.35
CA GLY A 53 12.15 7.91 9.89
C GLY A 53 13.44 8.02 9.07
N ILE A 54 13.34 7.83 7.74
CA ILE A 54 14.47 7.87 6.80
C ILE A 54 14.59 9.25 6.11
N ASP A 55 13.74 10.21 6.50
CA ASP A 55 13.74 11.60 6.01
C ASP A 55 14.51 12.56 6.92
#